data_AF-A0A411MQP1-F1
#
_entry.id   AF-A0A411MQP1-F1
#
_cell.length_a   1.000
_cell.length_b   1.000
_cell.length_c   1.000
_cell.angle_alpha   90.00
_cell.angle_beta   90.00
_cell.angle_gamma   90.00
#
_symmetry.space_group_name_H-M   'P 1'
#
loop_
_entity.id
_entity.type
_entity.pdbx_description
1 polymer ?
#
loop_
_entity_poly.entity_id
_entity_poly.type
_entity_poly.pdbx_seq_one_letter_code
_entity_poly.pdbx_strand_id
1 'polypeptide(L)'
;MGTAGGNLLEVGALGVGGASVVDGNANSARQSGFYGFNSNVNTPVTAFNMLSSDWGVDNRWQTQFGIAVSSNRAFFRSIMKDQSVASAWAELYHTGNTTRGSGGALSAASPIVRIANVSDSERRDLQEQTFQGAGAWGVANDEARGVQVERLALGEYRIAGSLGLAVEGWRTQDPCSPDGGRPLGITESEQSDDGAVTVRLFKQRWTLTDDGELLLSKGVPLDVPLNSWIDVRLDMPPPTPPAIPRTEP
;
A
#
# COMPACT_ATOMS: atom_id res chain seq x y z
N MET A 1 -31.04 25.48 8.95
CA MET A 1 -31.49 25.59 7.54
C MET A 1 -32.91 26.13 7.55
N GLY A 2 -33.16 27.28 6.93
CA GLY A 2 -34.51 27.81 6.87
C GLY A 2 -35.40 26.88 6.03
N THR A 3 -36.53 26.45 6.59
CA THR A 3 -37.44 25.46 6.00
C THR A 3 -38.54 26.09 5.13
N ALA A 4 -38.62 27.42 5.11
CA ALA A 4 -39.54 28.18 4.25
C ALA A 4 -38.98 28.38 2.83
N GLY A 5 -39.86 28.51 1.84
CA GLY A 5 -39.47 28.90 0.48
C GLY A 5 -38.74 30.25 0.46
N GLY A 6 -37.63 30.33 -0.28
CA GLY A 6 -36.78 31.53 -0.34
C GLY A 6 -35.60 31.53 0.64
N ASN A 7 -35.48 30.54 1.53
CA ASN A 7 -34.28 30.39 2.36
C ASN A 7 -33.11 29.88 1.54
N LEU A 8 -32.04 30.67 1.49
CA LEU A 8 -30.78 30.33 0.83
C LEU A 8 -29.77 29.87 1.87
N LEU A 9 -28.89 28.94 1.48
CA LEU A 9 -27.69 28.60 2.24
C LEU A 9 -26.60 29.61 1.89
N GLU A 10 -26.02 30.27 2.89
CA GLU A 10 -24.88 31.18 2.69
C GLU A 10 -23.64 30.39 2.23
N VAL A 11 -22.80 31.02 1.39
CA VAL A 11 -21.53 30.44 0.95
C VAL A 11 -20.64 30.17 2.17
N GLY A 12 -20.17 28.94 2.31
CA GLY A 12 -19.35 28.47 3.45
C GLY A 12 -20.16 27.89 4.61
N ALA A 13 -21.48 28.07 4.64
CA ALA A 13 -22.30 27.48 5.69
C ALA A 13 -22.25 25.95 5.62
N LEU A 14 -21.99 25.30 6.76
CA LEU A 14 -21.76 23.86 6.87
C LEU A 14 -20.61 23.37 5.96
N GLY A 15 -19.69 24.26 5.56
CA GLY A 15 -18.58 23.95 4.67
C GLY A 15 -18.98 23.79 3.20
N VAL A 16 -20.20 24.21 2.81
CA VAL A 16 -20.69 24.12 1.43
C VAL A 16 -20.34 25.39 0.66
N GLY A 17 -19.68 25.26 -0.49
CA GLY A 17 -19.33 26.41 -1.35
C GLY A 17 -18.18 27.28 -0.83
N GLY A 18 -17.59 26.93 0.33
CA GLY A 18 -16.41 27.57 0.91
C GLY A 18 -15.46 26.54 1.52
N ALA A 19 -14.52 26.99 2.34
CA ALA A 19 -13.67 26.07 3.10
C ALA A 19 -14.50 25.23 4.09
N SER A 20 -14.04 24.01 4.37
CA SER A 20 -14.66 23.15 5.39
C SER A 20 -14.64 23.83 6.76
N VAL A 21 -15.65 23.56 7.58
CA VAL A 21 -15.71 24.09 8.96
C VAL A 21 -14.65 23.40 9.81
N VAL A 22 -13.71 24.16 10.39
CA VAL A 22 -12.69 23.59 11.27
C VAL A 22 -13.31 23.15 12.59
N ASP A 23 -13.07 21.91 12.99
CA ASP A 23 -13.55 21.34 14.26
C ASP A 23 -12.37 20.80 15.10
N GLY A 24 -12.50 20.90 16.41
CA GLY A 24 -11.49 20.49 17.38
C GLY A 24 -11.40 18.98 17.63
N ASN A 25 -12.47 18.24 17.34
CA ASN A 25 -12.59 16.83 17.74
C ASN A 25 -13.56 16.08 16.82
N ALA A 26 -13.13 15.05 16.10
CA ALA A 26 -13.99 14.35 15.15
C ALA A 26 -15.19 13.60 15.77
N ASN A 27 -15.25 13.45 17.09
CA ASN A 27 -16.39 12.88 17.81
C ASN A 27 -17.43 13.92 18.27
N SER A 28 -17.16 15.23 18.14
CA SER A 28 -18.12 16.27 18.53
C SER A 28 -19.48 16.07 17.85
N ALA A 29 -20.55 16.28 18.62
CA ALA A 29 -21.88 16.35 18.07
C ALA A 29 -21.98 17.58 17.14
N ARG A 30 -22.08 17.33 15.83
CA ARG A 30 -22.17 18.38 14.80
C ARG A 30 -23.35 18.14 13.86
N GLN A 31 -23.77 19.19 13.16
CA GLN A 31 -24.77 19.06 12.09
C GLN A 31 -24.20 18.30 10.89
N SER A 32 -25.05 17.97 9.92
CA SER A 32 -24.57 17.46 8.63
C SER A 32 -23.78 18.55 7.90
N GLY A 33 -22.64 18.22 7.31
CA GLY A 33 -21.77 19.19 6.63
C GLY A 33 -20.36 18.68 6.33
N PHE A 34 -19.52 19.58 5.84
CA PHE A 34 -18.11 19.36 5.55
C PHE A 34 -17.22 20.01 6.62
N TYR A 35 -16.31 19.21 7.17
CA TYR A 35 -15.50 19.55 8.32
C TYR A 35 -14.02 19.29 8.05
N GLY A 36 -13.17 20.17 8.55
CA GLY A 36 -11.71 20.09 8.41
C GLY A 36 -11.03 19.94 9.76
N PHE A 37 -9.93 19.21 9.79
CA PHE A 37 -9.14 18.94 10.99
C PHE A 37 -7.66 19.07 10.67
N ASN A 38 -6.91 19.67 11.61
CA ASN A 38 -5.46 19.77 11.56
C ASN A 38 -4.88 19.57 12.97
N SER A 39 -4.27 18.40 13.21
CA SER A 39 -3.70 18.02 14.50
C SER A 39 -4.73 17.99 15.64
N ASN A 40 -5.97 17.66 15.30
CA ASN A 40 -7.10 17.55 16.23
C ASN A 40 -7.27 16.12 16.77
N VAL A 41 -8.16 15.95 17.74
CA VAL A 41 -8.37 14.64 18.39
C VAL A 41 -9.41 13.79 17.66
N ASN A 42 -9.29 12.47 17.81
CA ASN A 42 -10.20 11.46 17.26
C ASN A 42 -10.26 11.40 15.72
N THR A 43 -9.28 11.98 15.03
CA THR A 43 -9.07 11.81 13.59
C THR A 43 -8.11 10.65 13.33
N PRO A 44 -8.21 9.94 12.19
CA PRO A 44 -7.31 8.84 11.87
C PRO A 44 -5.94 9.32 11.37
N VAL A 45 -5.83 10.60 10.99
CA VAL A 45 -4.62 11.26 10.47
C VAL A 45 -4.57 12.72 10.92
N THR A 46 -3.41 13.36 10.77
CA THR A 46 -3.16 14.75 11.19
C THR A 46 -4.02 15.77 10.44
N ALA A 47 -4.06 15.72 9.11
CA ALA A 47 -4.82 16.64 8.26
C ALA A 47 -5.93 15.90 7.52
N PHE A 48 -7.19 16.22 7.82
CA PHE A 48 -8.34 15.41 7.43
C PHE A 48 -9.54 16.27 7.05
N ASN A 49 -10.14 15.98 5.90
CA ASN A 49 -11.41 16.57 5.46
C ASN A 49 -12.51 15.51 5.53
N MET A 50 -13.64 15.84 6.13
CA MET A 50 -14.69 14.90 6.49
C MET A 50 -16.08 15.42 6.13
N LEU A 51 -16.85 14.62 5.42
CA LEU A 51 -18.29 14.71 5.36
C LEU A 51 -18.90 14.01 6.58
N SER A 52 -19.80 14.72 7.25
CA SER A 52 -20.58 14.21 8.38
C SER A 52 -22.05 14.31 8.02
N SER A 53 -22.84 13.25 8.20
CA SER A 53 -24.28 13.27 7.89
C SER A 53 -25.10 12.59 8.97
N ASP A 54 -26.09 13.32 9.47
CA ASP A 54 -27.06 12.81 10.44
C ASP A 54 -28.02 11.84 9.78
N TRP A 55 -28.38 10.78 10.49
CA TRP A 55 -29.42 9.89 10.02
C TRP A 55 -30.79 10.55 10.20
N GLY A 56 -31.58 10.61 9.12
CA GLY A 56 -32.85 11.37 9.11
C GLY A 56 -33.95 10.83 10.03
N VAL A 57 -33.84 9.57 10.49
CA VAL A 57 -34.82 8.97 11.42
C VAL A 57 -34.42 9.21 12.89
N ASP A 58 -33.13 9.23 13.18
CA ASP A 58 -32.59 9.44 14.52
C ASP A 58 -31.25 10.18 14.41
N ASN A 59 -31.29 11.48 14.65
CA ASN A 59 -30.16 12.40 14.49
C ASN A 59 -29.04 12.21 15.55
N ARG A 60 -29.23 11.30 16.50
CA ARG A 60 -28.17 10.81 17.39
C ARG A 60 -27.13 10.03 16.60
N TRP A 61 -27.54 9.35 15.52
CA TRP A 61 -26.64 8.62 14.63
C TRP A 61 -26.10 9.51 13.52
N GLN A 62 -24.83 9.30 13.22
CA GLN A 62 -24.13 10.02 12.17
C GLN A 62 -23.19 9.10 11.39
N THR A 63 -23.23 9.20 10.06
CA THR A 63 -22.21 8.60 9.20
C THR A 63 -21.13 9.63 8.90
N GLN A 64 -19.89 9.18 8.92
CA GLN A 64 -18.72 10.01 8.65
C GLN A 64 -17.88 9.34 7.56
N PHE A 65 -17.49 10.14 6.59
CA PHE A 65 -16.54 9.75 5.55
C PHE A 65 -15.54 10.87 5.39
N GLY A 66 -14.25 10.57 5.34
CA GLY A 66 -13.26 11.60 5.11
C GLY A 66 -11.99 11.09 4.45
N ILE A 67 -11.22 12.04 3.95
CA ILE A 67 -10.01 11.82 3.18
C ILE A 67 -8.89 12.66 3.80
N ALA A 68 -7.70 12.08 3.87
CA ALA A 68 -6.51 12.80 4.30
C ALA A 68 -6.13 13.88 3.27
N VAL A 69 -5.74 15.07 3.72
CA VAL A 69 -5.46 16.22 2.82
C VAL A 69 -4.16 16.05 2.02
N SER A 70 -3.19 15.31 2.57
CA SER A 70 -1.84 15.14 2.00
C SER A 70 -1.44 13.68 1.82
N SER A 71 -2.40 12.76 1.85
CA SER A 71 -2.16 11.34 1.55
C SER A 71 -3.41 10.75 0.90
N ASN A 72 -3.25 9.79 -0.01
CA ASN A 72 -4.37 9.07 -0.61
C ASN A 72 -4.88 8.03 0.39
N ARG A 73 -5.49 8.48 1.49
CA ARG A 73 -6.09 7.61 2.51
C ARG A 73 -7.50 8.09 2.80
N ALA A 74 -8.46 7.19 2.72
CA ALA A 74 -9.87 7.47 2.96
C ALA A 74 -10.39 6.60 4.08
N PHE A 75 -11.26 7.17 4.92
CA PHE A 75 -11.75 6.54 6.12
C PHE A 75 -13.25 6.77 6.27
N PHE A 76 -13.95 5.82 6.88
CA PHE A 76 -15.35 5.96 7.21
C PHE A 76 -15.68 5.32 8.55
N ARG A 77 -16.80 5.74 9.13
CA ARG A 77 -17.41 5.13 10.32
C ARG A 77 -18.84 5.59 10.50
N SER A 78 -19.55 4.94 11.43
CA SER A 78 -20.85 5.38 11.93
C SER A 78 -20.76 5.61 13.44
N ILE A 79 -21.10 6.80 13.92
CA ILE A 79 -21.04 7.16 15.34
C ILE A 79 -22.44 7.45 15.89
N MET A 80 -22.60 7.27 17.19
CA MET A 80 -23.73 7.81 17.94
C MET A 80 -23.20 8.96 18.81
N LYS A 81 -23.69 10.18 18.59
CA LYS A 81 -23.09 11.42 19.13
C LYS A 81 -23.25 11.60 20.64
N ASP A 82 -24.18 10.89 21.25
CA ASP A 82 -24.50 10.91 22.68
C ASP A 82 -23.81 9.78 23.46
N GLN A 83 -23.02 8.93 22.80
CA GLN A 83 -22.23 7.89 23.44
C GLN A 83 -20.87 8.41 23.88
N SER A 84 -20.36 7.87 24.99
CA SER A 84 -19.03 8.20 25.52
C SER A 84 -17.88 7.64 24.69
N VAL A 85 -18.14 6.61 23.87
CA VAL A 85 -17.15 5.96 23.00
C VAL A 85 -17.67 5.97 21.57
N ALA A 86 -16.93 6.63 20.68
CA ALA A 86 -17.19 6.58 19.25
C ALA A 86 -16.67 5.28 18.63
N SER A 87 -17.29 4.85 17.53
CA SER A 87 -16.75 3.75 16.74
C SER A 87 -15.38 4.11 16.15
N ALA A 88 -14.56 3.08 15.95
CA ALA A 88 -13.28 3.20 15.30
C ALA A 88 -13.45 3.58 13.81
N TRP A 89 -12.46 4.28 13.27
CA TRP A 89 -12.36 4.53 11.84
C TRP A 89 -11.99 3.24 11.10
N ALA A 90 -12.70 2.95 10.01
CA ALA A 90 -12.31 1.95 9.03
C ALA A 90 -11.62 2.63 7.85
N GLU A 91 -10.45 2.14 7.46
CA GLU A 91 -9.72 2.62 6.28
C GLU A 91 -10.17 1.87 5.02
N LEU A 92 -10.30 2.60 3.91
CA LEU A 92 -10.52 2.01 2.59
C LEU A 92 -9.20 1.56 1.99
N TYR A 93 -9.13 0.27 1.65
CA TYR A 93 -8.04 -0.30 0.89
C TYR A 93 -8.27 -0.12 -0.61
N HIS A 94 -7.22 0.31 -1.32
CA HIS A 94 -7.20 0.56 -2.75
C HIS A 94 -5.79 0.28 -3.31
N THR A 95 -5.63 0.39 -4.62
CA THR A 95 -4.36 0.07 -5.32
C THR A 95 -3.14 0.87 -4.83
N GLY A 96 -3.34 2.07 -4.27
CA GLY A 96 -2.25 2.88 -3.70
C GLY A 96 -1.82 2.53 -2.26
N ASN A 97 -2.54 1.67 -1.54
CA ASN A 97 -2.20 1.25 -0.17
C ASN A 97 -2.34 -0.28 0.03
N THR A 98 -2.44 -1.04 -1.07
CA THR A 98 -2.37 -2.49 -1.10
C THR A 98 -1.38 -2.97 -2.15
N THR A 99 -0.85 -4.17 -1.99
CA THR A 99 -0.10 -4.87 -3.04
C THR A 99 -0.74 -6.21 -3.35
N ARG A 100 -0.83 -6.53 -4.64
CA ARG A 100 -1.29 -7.85 -5.11
C ARG A 100 -0.08 -8.75 -5.34
N GLY A 101 0.01 -9.82 -4.56
CA GLY A 101 1.04 -10.85 -4.72
C GLY A 101 0.82 -11.71 -5.97
N SER A 102 1.82 -12.50 -6.34
CA SER A 102 1.78 -13.41 -7.50
C SER A 102 0.60 -14.39 -7.52
N GLY A 103 0.14 -14.85 -6.35
CA GLY A 103 -1.06 -15.68 -6.18
C GLY A 103 -2.40 -14.93 -6.13
N GLY A 104 -2.40 -13.61 -6.33
CA GLY A 104 -3.60 -12.78 -6.41
C GLY A 104 -4.15 -12.25 -5.08
N ALA A 105 -3.57 -12.63 -3.93
CA ALA A 105 -3.93 -12.10 -2.62
C ALA A 105 -3.54 -10.62 -2.47
N LEU A 106 -4.38 -9.83 -1.78
CA LEU A 106 -4.10 -8.45 -1.42
C LEU A 106 -3.53 -8.38 0.00
N SER A 107 -2.38 -7.72 0.15
CA SER A 107 -1.81 -7.33 1.44
C SER A 107 -1.71 -5.81 1.53
N ALA A 108 -1.46 -5.29 2.74
CA ALA A 108 -1.04 -3.89 2.87
C ALA A 108 0.12 -3.59 1.92
N ALA A 109 0.13 -2.38 1.34
CA ALA A 109 1.25 -1.97 0.51
C ALA A 109 2.53 -1.97 1.34
N SER A 110 3.58 -2.50 0.72
CA SER A 110 4.94 -2.44 1.22
C SER A 110 5.84 -2.12 0.04
N PRO A 111 7.03 -1.53 0.23
CA PRO A 111 8.00 -1.41 -0.84
C PRO A 111 8.32 -2.80 -1.40
N ILE A 112 7.90 -3.05 -2.64
CA ILE A 112 8.03 -4.36 -3.28
C ILE A 112 8.61 -4.17 -4.67
N VAL A 113 9.58 -5.02 -4.97
CA VAL A 113 10.22 -5.14 -6.27
C VAL A 113 9.98 -6.53 -6.81
N ARG A 114 9.61 -6.60 -8.08
CA ARG A 114 9.52 -7.85 -8.84
C ARG A 114 10.76 -7.97 -9.71
N ILE A 115 11.54 -9.02 -9.51
CA ILE A 115 12.66 -9.36 -10.40
C ILE A 115 12.11 -10.22 -11.53
N ALA A 116 12.23 -9.74 -12.76
CA ALA A 116 11.84 -10.42 -13.99
C ALA A 116 12.53 -9.77 -15.19
N ASN A 117 12.75 -10.51 -16.27
CA ASN A 117 13.16 -9.89 -17.54
C ASN A 117 12.00 -9.03 -18.06
N VAL A 118 12.14 -7.70 -17.99
CA VAL A 118 11.04 -6.77 -18.25
C VAL A 118 10.65 -6.73 -19.73
N SER A 119 11.63 -6.81 -20.63
CA SER A 119 11.37 -6.74 -22.08
C SER A 119 10.76 -8.01 -22.64
N ASP A 120 11.16 -9.17 -22.11
CA ASP A 120 10.77 -10.48 -22.65
C ASP A 120 9.69 -11.18 -21.80
N SER A 121 9.12 -10.51 -20.80
CA SER A 121 8.13 -11.12 -19.93
C SER A 121 6.87 -11.53 -20.71
N GLU A 122 6.42 -12.76 -20.49
CA GLU A 122 5.15 -13.29 -21.02
C GLU A 122 3.95 -12.85 -20.16
N ARG A 123 4.20 -12.29 -18.97
CA ARG A 123 3.20 -11.87 -17.99
C ARG A 123 2.83 -10.41 -18.18
N ARG A 124 1.63 -10.15 -18.72
CA ARG A 124 1.11 -8.78 -18.93
C ARG A 124 0.82 -8.03 -17.64
N ASP A 125 0.66 -8.77 -16.54
CA ASP A 125 0.39 -8.25 -15.20
C ASP A 125 1.64 -7.85 -14.41
N LEU A 126 2.83 -7.94 -15.02
CA LEU A 126 4.10 -7.57 -14.40
C LEU A 126 4.10 -6.10 -13.94
N GLN A 127 3.63 -5.18 -14.78
CA GLN A 127 3.54 -3.73 -14.53
C GLN A 127 2.11 -3.25 -14.21
N GLU A 128 1.24 -4.14 -13.72
CA GLU A 128 -0.10 -3.73 -13.30
C GLU A 128 -0.05 -2.86 -12.03
N GLN A 129 -1.13 -2.11 -11.82
CA GLN A 129 -1.33 -1.25 -10.64
C GLN A 129 -0.29 -0.12 -10.55
N THR A 130 0.54 -0.14 -9.51
CA THR A 130 1.53 0.90 -9.21
C THR A 130 2.95 0.51 -9.63
N PHE A 131 3.13 -0.67 -10.26
CA PHE A 131 4.45 -1.16 -10.65
C PHE A 131 4.97 -0.46 -11.91
N GLN A 132 6.20 0.06 -11.82
CA GLN A 132 6.90 0.74 -12.90
C GLN A 132 8.30 0.16 -13.08
N GLY A 133 8.90 0.37 -14.26
CA GLY A 133 10.24 -0.14 -14.57
C GLY A 133 11.31 0.32 -13.56
N ALA A 134 12.08 -0.64 -13.05
CA ALA A 134 13.17 -0.46 -12.10
C ALA A 134 14.44 -1.12 -12.67
N GLY A 135 14.81 -0.77 -13.90
CA GLY A 135 15.89 -1.41 -14.66
C GLY A 135 15.38 -2.50 -15.62
N ALA A 136 16.30 -3.15 -16.34
CA ALA A 136 15.96 -4.15 -17.35
C ALA A 136 15.43 -5.47 -16.73
N TRP A 137 15.76 -5.71 -15.46
CA TRP A 137 15.45 -6.95 -14.75
C TRP A 137 14.50 -6.77 -13.57
N GLY A 138 13.80 -5.64 -13.47
CA GLY A 138 12.78 -5.51 -12.44
C GLY A 138 11.79 -4.37 -12.61
N VAL A 139 10.72 -4.47 -11.84
CA VAL A 139 9.69 -3.44 -11.69
C VAL A 139 9.42 -3.21 -10.21
N ALA A 140 9.16 -1.97 -9.82
CA ALA A 140 8.97 -1.55 -8.44
C ALA A 140 7.61 -0.85 -8.29
N ASN A 141 6.92 -1.09 -7.18
CA ASN A 141 5.71 -0.31 -6.86
C ASN A 141 6.05 1.13 -6.42
N ASP A 142 5.03 1.95 -6.23
CA ASP A 142 5.20 3.36 -5.85
C ASP A 142 5.98 3.54 -4.52
N GLU A 143 5.88 2.59 -3.60
CA GLU A 143 6.59 2.63 -2.31
C GLU A 143 8.08 2.26 -2.42
N ALA A 144 8.46 1.48 -3.45
CA ALA A 144 9.84 1.14 -3.77
C ALA A 144 10.43 2.03 -4.89
N ARG A 145 9.85 3.22 -5.11
CA ARG A 145 10.31 4.13 -6.15
C ARG A 145 11.77 4.55 -5.94
N GLY A 146 12.54 4.52 -7.03
CA GLY A 146 13.96 4.87 -7.04
C GLY A 146 14.90 3.68 -6.98
N VAL A 147 14.38 2.48 -6.68
CA VAL A 147 15.15 1.24 -6.73
C VAL A 147 15.52 0.87 -8.18
N GLN A 148 16.69 0.24 -8.34
CA GLN A 148 17.17 -0.31 -9.61
C GLN A 148 17.54 -1.78 -9.44
N VAL A 149 17.18 -2.60 -10.44
CA VAL A 149 17.46 -4.03 -10.51
C VAL A 149 18.39 -4.31 -11.69
N GLU A 150 19.55 -4.88 -11.36
CA GLU A 150 20.59 -5.25 -12.31
C GLU A 150 20.84 -6.76 -12.24
N ARG A 151 21.01 -7.42 -13.39
CA ARG A 151 21.45 -8.82 -13.44
C ARG A 151 22.97 -8.87 -13.46
N LEU A 152 23.57 -9.41 -12.41
CA LEU A 152 25.03 -9.54 -12.28
C LEU A 152 25.56 -10.79 -12.98
N ALA A 153 24.84 -11.91 -12.85
CA ALA A 153 25.19 -13.20 -13.45
C ALA A 153 23.93 -14.03 -13.71
N LEU A 154 24.11 -15.26 -14.22
CA LEU A 154 23.02 -16.21 -14.41
C LEU A 154 22.31 -16.49 -13.08
N GLY A 155 21.03 -16.09 -12.99
CA GLY A 155 20.24 -16.25 -11.78
C GLY A 155 20.68 -15.38 -10.61
N GLU A 156 21.52 -14.36 -10.80
CA GLU A 156 21.98 -13.45 -9.75
C GLU A 156 21.65 -11.99 -10.09
N TYR A 157 20.92 -11.34 -9.19
CA TYR A 157 20.35 -10.01 -9.36
C TYR A 157 20.69 -9.12 -8.18
N ARG A 158 21.06 -7.87 -8.45
CA ARG A 158 21.29 -6.84 -7.43
C ARG A 158 20.18 -5.82 -7.46
N ILE A 159 19.66 -5.51 -6.28
CA ILE A 159 18.70 -4.45 -6.01
C ILE A 159 19.44 -3.34 -5.28
N ALA A 160 19.43 -2.12 -5.83
CA ALA A 160 20.07 -0.94 -5.25
C ALA A 160 19.05 0.18 -5.04
N GLY A 161 19.26 1.02 -4.01
CA GLY A 161 18.38 2.15 -3.68
C GLY A 161 17.39 1.89 -2.54
N SER A 162 17.51 0.75 -1.84
CA SER A 162 16.76 0.39 -0.63
C SER A 162 17.59 0.55 0.64
N LEU A 163 16.94 0.51 1.81
CA LEU A 163 17.59 0.36 3.11
C LEU A 163 17.86 -1.11 3.47
N GLY A 164 17.38 -2.05 2.66
CA GLY A 164 17.57 -3.48 2.86
C GLY A 164 16.32 -4.30 2.58
N LEU A 165 16.29 -5.52 3.14
CA LEU A 165 15.09 -6.34 3.17
C LEU A 165 14.13 -5.85 4.26
N ALA A 166 12.83 -6.05 4.04
CA ALA A 166 11.82 -5.72 5.04
C ALA A 166 12.12 -6.40 6.40
N VAL A 167 11.97 -5.65 7.49
CA VAL A 167 12.24 -6.14 8.85
C VAL A 167 11.18 -7.15 9.29
N GLU A 168 9.92 -6.92 8.92
CA GLU A 168 8.77 -7.70 9.36
C GLU A 168 8.08 -8.46 8.22
N GLY A 169 7.62 -9.68 8.51
CA GLY A 169 6.88 -10.53 7.57
C GLY A 169 7.76 -11.25 6.56
N TRP A 170 7.19 -11.55 5.40
CA TRP A 170 7.92 -12.21 4.31
C TRP A 170 8.91 -11.24 3.65
N ARG A 171 10.04 -11.76 3.14
CA ARG A 171 11.11 -10.97 2.51
C ARG A 171 11.28 -11.27 1.03
N THR A 172 11.29 -12.54 0.67
CA THR A 172 11.47 -13.00 -0.71
C THR A 172 10.47 -14.12 -0.96
N GLN A 173 9.76 -14.05 -2.09
CA GLN A 173 8.90 -15.14 -2.55
C GLN A 173 9.47 -15.73 -3.84
N ASP A 174 9.59 -17.05 -3.85
CA ASP A 174 10.04 -17.80 -5.01
C ASP A 174 9.15 -17.55 -6.22
N PRO A 175 9.70 -17.65 -7.45
CA PRO A 175 8.90 -17.51 -8.65
C PRO A 175 7.91 -18.66 -8.74
N CYS A 176 6.62 -18.35 -8.89
CA CYS A 176 5.56 -19.33 -9.03
C CYS A 176 5.04 -19.40 -10.46
N SER A 177 4.51 -20.56 -10.86
CA SER A 177 3.77 -20.71 -12.10
C SER A 177 2.59 -19.71 -12.19
N PRO A 178 2.13 -19.33 -13.39
CA PRO A 178 1.02 -18.37 -13.56
C PRO A 178 -0.30 -18.79 -12.88
N ASP A 179 -0.52 -20.08 -12.69
CA ASP A 179 -1.66 -20.63 -11.93
C ASP A 179 -1.46 -20.57 -10.40
N GLY A 180 -0.33 -20.05 -9.93
CA GLY A 180 0.04 -19.87 -8.52
C GLY A 180 0.38 -21.16 -7.78
N GLY A 181 0.32 -22.32 -8.45
CA GLY A 181 0.32 -23.62 -7.78
C GLY A 181 1.69 -24.27 -7.58
N ARG A 182 2.73 -23.85 -8.32
CA ARG A 182 4.06 -24.48 -8.27
C ARG A 182 5.21 -23.48 -8.20
N PRO A 183 6.07 -23.57 -7.17
CA PRO A 183 7.34 -22.86 -7.18
C PRO A 183 8.25 -23.40 -8.30
N LEU A 184 8.86 -22.49 -9.05
CA LEU A 184 9.69 -22.76 -10.22
C LEU A 184 11.20 -22.77 -9.89
N GLY A 185 11.57 -22.35 -8.68
CA GLY A 185 12.94 -22.33 -8.20
C GLY A 185 13.02 -22.09 -6.70
N ILE A 186 14.25 -21.96 -6.20
CA ILE A 186 14.56 -21.62 -4.81
C ILE A 186 15.35 -20.33 -4.81
N THR A 187 14.86 -19.33 -4.10
CA THR A 187 15.51 -18.04 -3.95
C THR A 187 16.36 -17.97 -2.69
N GLU A 188 17.45 -17.21 -2.77
CA GLU A 188 18.29 -16.82 -1.65
C GLU A 188 18.54 -15.32 -1.75
N SER A 189 18.39 -14.60 -0.64
CA SER A 189 18.60 -13.16 -0.59
C SER A 189 19.64 -12.82 0.46
N GLU A 190 20.59 -11.98 0.09
CA GLU A 190 21.67 -11.49 0.94
C GLU A 190 21.67 -9.96 0.92
N GLN A 191 21.74 -9.33 2.09
CA GLN A 191 21.81 -7.89 2.21
C GLN A 191 23.24 -7.44 2.48
N SER A 192 23.67 -6.37 1.82
CA SER A 192 24.94 -5.69 2.04
C SER A 192 24.78 -4.52 3.03
N ASP A 193 25.88 -4.07 3.62
CA ASP A 193 25.92 -2.98 4.60
C ASP A 193 25.41 -1.63 4.03
N ASP A 194 25.47 -1.46 2.71
CA ASP A 194 24.97 -0.29 1.97
C ASP A 194 23.46 -0.33 1.71
N GLY A 195 22.75 -1.36 2.19
CA GLY A 195 21.31 -1.56 1.97
C GLY A 195 20.96 -2.21 0.63
N ALA A 196 21.96 -2.54 -0.21
CA ALA A 196 21.74 -3.29 -1.44
C ALA A 196 21.38 -4.76 -1.11
N VAL A 197 20.49 -5.34 -1.92
CA VAL A 197 20.06 -6.73 -1.77
C VAL A 197 20.47 -7.52 -3.00
N THR A 198 21.21 -8.62 -2.80
CA THR A 198 21.53 -9.58 -3.86
C THR A 198 20.60 -10.77 -3.74
N VAL A 199 19.90 -11.10 -4.83
CA VAL A 199 18.98 -12.23 -4.91
C VAL A 199 19.50 -13.24 -5.92
N ARG A 200 19.56 -14.50 -5.50
CA ARG A 200 20.02 -15.62 -6.31
C ARG A 200 18.90 -16.64 -6.47
N LEU A 201 18.74 -17.17 -7.68
CA LEU A 201 17.72 -18.17 -8.01
C LEU A 201 18.38 -19.47 -8.48
N PHE A 202 17.92 -20.59 -7.92
CA PHE A 202 18.42 -21.92 -8.22
C PHE A 202 17.29 -22.84 -8.67
N LYS A 203 17.63 -23.82 -9.54
CA LYS A 203 16.71 -24.92 -9.86
C LYS A 203 16.43 -25.75 -8.61
N GLN A 204 15.21 -26.29 -8.52
CA GLN A 204 14.89 -27.29 -7.51
C GLN A 204 15.59 -28.61 -7.83
N ARG A 205 16.35 -29.14 -6.86
CA ARG A 205 16.95 -30.48 -6.94
C ARG A 205 16.37 -31.36 -5.84
N TRP A 206 15.67 -32.40 -6.26
CA TRP A 206 15.12 -33.43 -5.37
C TRP A 206 16.09 -34.59 -5.29
N THR A 207 16.50 -34.94 -4.07
CA THR A 207 17.35 -36.10 -3.80
C THR A 207 16.58 -37.07 -2.93
N LEU A 208 16.48 -38.33 -3.35
CA LEU A 208 15.91 -39.40 -2.53
C LEU A 208 16.99 -39.86 -1.55
N THR A 209 16.74 -39.76 -0.25
CA THR A 209 17.64 -40.27 0.79
C THR A 209 17.53 -41.79 0.89
N ASP A 210 18.52 -42.42 1.52
CA ASP A 210 18.54 -43.87 1.75
C ASP A 210 17.34 -44.35 2.60
N ASP A 211 16.78 -43.45 3.42
CA ASP A 211 15.58 -43.68 4.24
C ASP A 211 14.26 -43.47 3.45
N GLY A 212 14.35 -43.13 2.16
CA GLY A 212 13.19 -42.94 1.28
C GLY A 212 12.56 -41.54 1.34
N GLU A 213 13.20 -40.56 1.97
CA GLU A 213 12.71 -39.18 2.03
C GLU A 213 13.16 -38.37 0.81
N LEU A 214 12.29 -37.48 0.32
CA LEU A 214 12.63 -36.56 -0.77
C LEU A 214 13.12 -35.23 -0.19
N LEU A 215 14.43 -34.98 -0.31
CA LEU A 215 15.06 -33.73 0.13
C LEU A 215 15.07 -32.70 -1.00
N LEU A 216 14.47 -31.54 -0.76
CA LEU A 216 14.58 -30.38 -1.65
C LEU A 216 15.88 -29.62 -1.38
N SER A 217 16.67 -29.39 -2.41
CA SER A 217 17.97 -28.69 -2.34
C SER A 217 18.16 -27.74 -3.52
N LYS A 218 19.10 -26.79 -3.37
CA LYS A 218 19.50 -25.85 -4.43
C LYS A 218 20.29 -26.60 -5.51
N GLY A 219 19.82 -26.52 -6.75
CA GLY A 219 20.49 -27.03 -7.93
C GLY A 219 21.41 -25.99 -8.57
N VAL A 220 21.52 -26.04 -9.90
CA VAL A 220 22.27 -25.05 -10.67
C VAL A 220 21.56 -23.69 -10.68
N PRO A 221 22.29 -22.57 -10.83
CA PRO A 221 21.69 -21.26 -11.04
C PRO A 221 20.71 -21.25 -12.22
N LEU A 222 19.63 -20.51 -12.06
CA LEU A 222 18.54 -20.39 -13.04
C LEU A 222 18.12 -18.92 -13.12
N ASP A 223 18.03 -18.37 -14.34
CA ASP A 223 17.39 -17.06 -14.52
C ASP A 223 15.88 -17.15 -14.30
N VAL A 224 15.28 -16.04 -13.85
CA VAL A 224 13.83 -15.92 -13.66
C VAL A 224 13.08 -16.32 -14.95
N PRO A 225 12.17 -17.32 -14.91
CA PRO A 225 11.38 -17.71 -16.07
C PRO A 225 10.52 -16.55 -16.60
N LEU A 226 10.37 -16.44 -17.93
CA LEU A 226 9.65 -15.32 -18.57
C LEU A 226 8.18 -15.22 -18.17
N ASN A 227 7.58 -16.32 -17.71
CA ASN A 227 6.20 -16.41 -17.26
C ASN A 227 6.02 -16.21 -15.74
N SER A 228 7.07 -15.77 -15.04
CA SER A 228 7.08 -15.59 -13.59
C SER A 228 7.97 -14.42 -13.16
N TRP A 229 8.04 -14.16 -11.86
CA TRP A 229 8.89 -13.16 -11.23
C TRP A 229 9.21 -13.56 -9.79
N ILE A 230 10.26 -12.98 -9.21
CA ILE A 230 10.55 -13.06 -7.77
C ILE A 230 9.99 -11.80 -7.11
N ASP A 231 9.12 -11.93 -6.11
CA ASP A 231 8.70 -10.80 -5.30
C ASP A 231 9.72 -10.60 -4.15
N VAL A 232 10.27 -9.39 -4.02
CA VAL A 232 11.20 -8.99 -2.97
C VAL A 232 10.63 -7.80 -2.22
N ARG A 233 10.47 -7.95 -0.91
CA ARG A 233 9.96 -6.92 -0.01
C ARG A 233 11.13 -6.18 0.62
N LEU A 234 11.17 -4.87 0.40
CA LEU A 234 12.26 -4.00 0.80
C LEU A 234 11.87 -3.11 1.97
N ASP A 235 12.88 -2.66 2.70
CA ASP A 235 12.78 -1.51 3.57
C ASP A 235 13.21 -0.25 2.79
N MET A 236 12.42 0.82 2.90
CA MET A 236 12.63 2.08 2.18
C MET A 236 12.57 3.24 3.16
N PRO A 237 13.29 4.34 2.89
CA PRO A 237 13.11 5.56 3.66
C PRO A 237 11.63 6.01 3.57
N PRO A 238 11.07 6.56 4.65
CA PRO A 238 9.68 6.99 4.66
C PRO A 238 9.42 7.97 3.51
N PRO A 239 8.31 7.83 2.77
CA PRO A 239 7.99 8.74 1.69
C PRO A 239 7.91 10.16 2.26
N THR A 240 8.54 11.12 1.59
CA THR A 240 8.44 12.52 2.00
C THR A 240 7.00 12.97 1.78
N PRO A 241 6.22 13.29 2.83
CA PRO A 241 4.85 13.71 2.64
C PRO A 241 4.83 15.03 1.85
N PRO A 242 3.90 15.21 0.90
CA PRO A 242 3.75 16.49 0.22
C PRO A 242 3.51 17.58 1.27
N ALA A 243 4.24 18.69 1.15
CA ALA A 243 4.10 19.81 2.07
C ALA A 243 2.65 20.28 2.07
N ILE A 244 2.02 20.31 3.25
CA ILE A 244 0.71 20.92 3.41
C ILE A 244 0.89 22.41 3.09
N PRO A 245 0.19 22.97 2.09
CA PRO A 245 0.26 24.40 1.82
C PRO A 245 -0.08 25.16 3.11
N ARG A 246 0.85 25.97 3.62
CA ARG A 246 0.53 26.94 4.67
C ARG A 246 -0.32 28.01 4.00
N THR A 247 -1.54 28.21 4.48
CA THR A 247 -2.23 29.48 4.28
C THR A 247 -1.44 30.53 5.07
N GLU A 248 -0.74 31.42 4.36
CA GLU A 248 -0.23 32.66 4.98
C GLU A 248 -1.42 33.51 5.46
N PRO A 249 -1.25 34.25 6.58
CA PRO A 249 -2.31 35.02 7.21
C PRO A 249 -2.85 36.18 6.36
#